data_AF-A0A562MSF6-F1
#
_entry.id   AF-A0A562MSF6-F1
#
_cell.length_a   1.000
_cell.length_b   1.000
_cell.length_c   1.000
_cell.angle_alpha   90.00
_cell.angle_beta   90.00
_cell.angle_gamma   90.00
#
_symmetry.space_group_name_H-M   'P 1'
#
loop_
_entity.id
_entity.type
_entity.pdbx_description
1 polymer ?
#
loop_
_entity_poly.entity_id
_entity_poly.type
_entity_poly.pdbx_seq_one_letter_code
_entity_poly.pdbx_strand_id
1 'polypeptide(L)'
;MGLMTNLLNPKVAVLYLSLLPQFISPGKGDVLSQLLVLGTTQIAISLTVNAIIAVTAGSIAVFLAGRPLWLVIQRWMMGTVLTALALKMATDAQR
;
A
#
# COMPACT_ATOMS: atom_id res chain seq x y z
N MET A 1 4.37 14.95 -0.44
CA MET A 1 4.15 14.56 0.97
C MET A 1 4.40 13.08 1.24
N GLY A 2 4.01 12.14 0.36
CA GLY A 2 4.13 10.69 0.63
C GLY A 2 5.55 10.09 0.69
N LEU A 3 6.55 10.70 0.04
CA LEU A 3 7.93 10.20 0.01
C LEU A 3 8.65 10.43 1.34
N MET A 4 8.61 11.67 1.86
CA MET A 4 9.18 11.99 3.17
C MET A 4 8.50 11.20 4.29
N THR A 5 7.17 11.05 4.27
CA THR A 5 6.47 10.27 5.30
C THR A 5 6.78 8.77 5.25
N ASN A 6 7.06 8.21 4.08
CA ASN A 6 7.53 6.82 3.97
C ASN A 6 8.98 6.66 4.41
N LEU A 7 9.88 7.56 4.03
CA LEU A 7 11.29 7.52 4.44
C LEU A 7 11.45 7.70 5.95
N LEU A 8 10.63 8.55 6.57
CA LEU A 8 10.62 8.74 8.03
C LEU A 8 9.78 7.69 8.75
N ASN A 9 9.20 6.68 8.08
CA ASN A 9 8.43 5.65 8.74
C ASN A 9 9.37 4.58 9.34
N PRO A 10 9.61 4.58 10.66
CA PRO A 10 10.58 3.67 11.27
C PRO A 10 10.19 2.21 11.10
N LYS A 11 8.90 1.93 10.91
CA LYS A 11 8.38 0.57 10.72
C LYS A 11 8.89 -0.08 9.43
N VAL A 12 8.98 0.72 8.36
CA VAL A 12 9.46 0.26 7.05
C VAL A 12 10.98 0.05 7.11
N ALA A 13 11.71 0.99 7.72
CA ALA A 13 13.16 0.86 7.91
C ALA A 13 13.54 -0.38 8.73
N VAL A 14 12.85 -0.63 9.85
CA VAL A 14 13.08 -1.82 10.69
C VAL A 14 12.78 -3.11 9.95
N LEU A 15 11.70 -3.16 9.16
CA LEU A 15 11.36 -4.32 8.34
C LEU A 15 12.48 -4.64 7.33
N TYR A 16 12.97 -3.63 6.61
CA TYR A 16 14.06 -3.81 5.64
C TYR A 16 15.37 -4.20 6.30
N LEU A 17 15.75 -3.54 7.40
CA LEU A 17 16.97 -3.86 8.16
C LEU A 17 16.91 -5.24 8.82
N SER A 18 15.72 -5.78 9.11
CA SER A 18 15.57 -7.10 9.70
C SER A 18 15.51 -8.21 8.65
N LEU A 19 14.87 -7.98 7.50
CA LEU A 19 14.70 -8.99 6.44
C LEU A 19 15.87 -9.03 5.46
N LEU A 20 16.40 -7.89 5.01
CA LEU A 20 17.47 -7.87 4.00
C LEU A 20 18.73 -8.64 4.43
N PRO A 21 19.29 -8.48 5.65
CA PRO A 21 20.49 -9.22 6.03
C PRO A 21 20.27 -10.73 6.15
N GLN A 22 19.04 -11.22 6.27
CA GLN A 22 18.76 -12.66 6.27
C GLN A 22 19.01 -13.31 4.90
N PHE A 23 18.95 -12.51 3.82
CA PHE A 23 19.20 -12.98 2.45
C PHE A 23 20.62 -12.68 1.96
N ILE A 24 21.42 -11.98 2.75
CA ILE A 24 22.81 -11.64 2.43
C ILE A 24 23.70 -12.81 2.85
N SER A 25 24.53 -13.31 1.93
CA SER A 25 25.53 -14.34 2.21
C SER A 25 26.91 -13.69 2.32
N PRO A 26 27.50 -13.55 3.53
CA PRO A 26 28.76 -12.85 3.74
C PRO A 26 29.95 -13.45 2.98
N GLY A 27 29.85 -14.70 2.52
CA GLY A 27 30.90 -15.40 1.78
C GLY A 27 30.84 -15.31 0.25
N LYS A 28 29.87 -14.59 -0.34
CA LYS A 28 29.63 -14.59 -1.81
C LYS A 28 29.87 -13.25 -2.52
N GLY A 29 30.39 -12.22 -1.85
CA GLY A 29 30.76 -10.95 -2.47
C GLY A 29 30.38 -9.72 -1.64
N ASP A 30 30.43 -8.55 -2.28
CA ASP A 30 30.17 -7.26 -1.62
C ASP A 30 28.71 -7.12 -1.20
N VAL A 31 28.49 -6.86 0.09
CA VAL A 31 27.18 -6.76 0.74
C VAL A 31 26.34 -5.63 0.13
N LEU A 32 26.98 -4.53 -0.26
CA LEU A 32 26.32 -3.38 -0.86
C LEU A 32 25.67 -3.73 -2.21
N SER A 33 26.36 -4.53 -3.03
CA SER A 33 25.83 -5.00 -4.32
C SER A 33 24.61 -5.92 -4.14
N GLN A 34 24.65 -6.83 -3.15
CA GLN A 34 23.53 -7.73 -2.85
C GLN A 34 22.31 -6.96 -2.35
N LEU A 35 22.52 -5.95 -1.49
CA LEU A 35 21.46 -5.06 -1.01
C LEU A 35 20.80 -4.27 -2.14
N LEU A 36 21.61 -3.73 -3.07
CA LEU A 36 21.07 -3.00 -4.22
C LEU A 36 20.24 -3.91 -5.14
N VAL A 37 20.70 -5.13 -5.42
CA VAL A 37 19.95 -6.09 -6.25
C VAL A 37 18.64 -6.50 -5.57
N LEU A 38 18.68 -6.86 -4.28
CA LEU A 38 17.48 -7.24 -3.54
C LEU A 38 16.47 -6.07 -3.42
N GLY A 39 16.97 -4.88 -3.07
CA GLY A 39 16.15 -3.68 -2.95
C GLY A 39 15.51 -3.27 -4.28
N THR A 40 16.27 -3.25 -5.38
CA THR A 40 15.74 -2.92 -6.70
C THR A 40 14.72 -3.94 -7.20
N THR A 41 14.97 -5.24 -6.97
CA THR A 41 14.01 -6.31 -7.31
C THR A 41 12.70 -6.12 -6.56
N GLN A 42 12.76 -5.83 -5.26
CA GLN A 42 11.57 -5.60 -4.46
C GLN A 42 10.80 -4.34 -4.90
N ILE A 43 11.50 -3.26 -5.22
CA ILE A 43 10.87 -2.03 -5.76
C ILE A 43 10.20 -2.34 -7.10
N ALA A 44 10.86 -3.07 -8.00
CA ALA A 44 10.32 -3.42 -9.31
C ALA A 44 9.04 -4.27 -9.20
N ILE A 45 9.04 -5.29 -8.33
CA ILE A 45 7.85 -6.11 -8.08
C ILE A 45 6.73 -5.27 -7.48
N SER A 46 7.03 -4.47 -6.44
CA SER A 46 6.04 -3.62 -5.78
C SER A 46 5.42 -2.63 -6.75
N LEU A 47 6.23 -1.95 -7.56
CA LEU A 47 5.77 -1.00 -8.56
C LEU A 47 4.89 -1.69 -9.60
N THR A 48 5.29 -2.86 -10.09
CA THR A 48 4.54 -3.63 -11.09
C THR A 48 3.16 -4.03 -10.56
N VAL A 49 3.11 -4.59 -9.35
CA VAL A 49 1.84 -5.01 -8.72
C VAL A 49 0.95 -3.79 -8.46
N ASN A 50 1.50 -2.71 -7.92
CA ASN A 50 0.73 -1.48 -7.69
C ASN A 50 0.22 -0.87 -9.00
N ALA A 51 1.02 -0.87 -10.07
CA ALA A 51 0.61 -0.40 -11.37
C ALA A 51 -0.53 -1.25 -11.95
N ILE A 52 -0.44 -2.58 -11.85
CA ILE A 52 -1.52 -3.48 -12.27
C ILE A 52 -2.81 -3.17 -11.50
N ILE A 53 -2.73 -3.03 -10.18
CA ILE A 53 -3.88 -2.71 -9.34
C ILE A 53 -4.46 -1.35 -9.75
N ALA A 54 -3.62 -0.33 -9.90
CA ALA A 54 -4.05 1.02 -10.26
C ALA A 54 -4.72 1.08 -11.63
N VAL A 55 -4.14 0.43 -12.65
CA VAL A 55 -4.71 0.36 -14.00
C VAL A 55 -6.01 -0.43 -13.99
N THR A 56 -6.07 -1.55 -13.28
CA THR A 56 -7.27 -2.38 -13.18
C THR A 56 -8.39 -1.63 -12.48
N ALA A 57 -8.11 -1.01 -11.33
CA ALA A 57 -9.07 -0.20 -10.58
C ALA A 57 -9.53 1.01 -11.40
N GLY A 58 -8.62 1.69 -12.11
CA GLY A 58 -8.94 2.81 -12.99
C GLY A 58 -9.83 2.38 -14.16
N SER A 59 -9.53 1.25 -14.79
CA SER A 59 -10.34 0.68 -15.89
C SER A 59 -11.75 0.32 -15.41
N ILE A 60 -11.86 -0.30 -14.23
CA ILE A 60 -13.14 -0.60 -13.58
C ILE A 60 -13.90 0.70 -13.26
N ALA A 61 -13.22 1.71 -12.72
CA ALA A 61 -13.82 3.00 -12.40
C ALA A 61 -14.35 3.72 -13.65
N VAL A 62 -13.61 3.71 -14.76
CA VAL A 62 -14.03 4.29 -16.05
C VAL A 62 -15.22 3.52 -16.64
N PHE A 63 -15.18 2.18 -16.59
CA PHE A 63 -16.30 1.34 -17.04
C PHE A 63 -17.58 1.60 -16.24
N LEU A 64 -17.46 1.80 -14.93
CA LEU A 64 -18.56 2.10 -14.02
C LEU A 64 -19.02 3.57 -14.11
N ALA A 65 -18.13 4.51 -14.41
CA ALA A 65 -18.45 5.93 -14.55
C ALA A 65 -19.41 6.21 -15.72
N GLY A 66 -19.42 5.34 -16.74
CA GLY A 66 -20.44 5.36 -17.80
C GLY A 66 -21.86 5.01 -17.33
N ARG A 67 -22.04 4.57 -16.07
CA ARG A 67 -23.35 4.19 -15.50
C ARG A 67 -23.69 5.08 -14.30
N PRO A 68 -24.66 6.02 -14.42
CA PRO A 68 -24.97 6.98 -13.36
C PRO A 68 -25.43 6.34 -12.04
N LEU A 69 -26.02 5.14 -12.09
CA LEU A 69 -26.37 4.35 -10.91
C LEU A 69 -25.16 3.97 -10.06
N TRP A 70 -23.99 3.74 -10.67
CA TRP A 70 -22.82 3.26 -9.93
C TRP A 70 -22.11 4.37 -9.16
N LEU A 71 -22.10 5.59 -9.70
CA LEU A 71 -21.64 6.78 -8.98
C LEU A 71 -22.47 7.03 -7.71
N VAL A 72 -23.78 6.79 -7.79
CA VAL A 72 -24.68 6.89 -6.64
C VAL A 72 -24.37 5.79 -5.61
N ILE A 73 -24.21 4.54 -6.04
CA ILE A 73 -23.87 3.42 -5.16
C ILE A 73 -22.53 3.64 -4.45
N GLN A 74 -21.48 4.08 -5.17
CA GLN A 74 -20.18 4.40 -4.59
C GLN A 74 -20.30 5.47 -3.50
N ARG A 75 -21.08 6.54 -3.76
CA ARG A 75 -21.29 7.63 -2.81
C ARG A 75 -22.02 7.16 -1.55
N TRP A 76 -23.06 6.33 -1.70
CA TRP A 76 -23.80 5.77 -0.58
C TRP A 76 -22.97 4.76 0.23
N MET A 77 -22.18 3.91 -0.41
CA MET A 77 -21.28 2.97 0.29
C MET A 77 -20.26 3.71 1.16
N MET A 78 -19.64 4.76 0.64
CA MET A 78 -18.64 5.50 1.39
C MET A 78 -19.27 6.22 2.58
N GLY A 79 -20.48 6.78 2.40
CA GLY A 79 -21.29 7.35 3.48
C GLY A 79 -21.62 6.31 4.55
N THR A 80 -22.15 5.13 4.18
CA THR A 80 -22.52 4.10 5.16
C THR A 80 -21.32 3.57 5.93
N VAL A 81 -20.17 3.36 5.28
CA VAL A 81 -18.94 2.92 5.96
C VAL A 81 -18.47 3.96 6.98
N LEU A 82 -18.45 5.25 6.61
CA LEU A 82 -18.05 6.32 7.54
C LEU A 82 -19.04 6.46 8.70
N THR A 83 -20.35 6.39 8.44
CA THR A 83 -21.38 6.42 9.49
C THR A 83 -21.27 5.20 10.41
N ALA A 84 -21.03 4.01 9.88
CA ALA A 84 -20.83 2.80 10.67
C ALA A 84 -19.56 2.91 11.55
N LEU A 85 -18.48 3.47 11.01
CA LEU A 85 -17.25 3.72 11.76
C LEU A 85 -17.49 4.73 12.88
N ALA A 86 -18.21 5.82 12.59
CA ALA A 86 -18.57 6.85 13.57
C ALA A 86 -19.46 6.28 14.69
N LEU A 87 -20.45 5.44 14.35
CA LEU A 87 -21.27 4.75 15.33
C LEU A 87 -20.44 3.81 16.20
N LYS A 88 -19.55 3.01 15.59
CA LYS A 88 -18.64 2.14 16.35
C LYS A 88 -17.77 2.95 17.32
N MET A 89 -17.21 4.07 16.86
CA MET A 89 -16.40 4.95 17.70
C MET A 89 -17.23 5.58 18.83
N ALA A 90 -18.47 6.00 18.57
CA ALA A 90 -19.36 6.52 19.61
C ALA A 90 -19.70 5.46 20.66
N THR A 91 -19.93 4.21 20.25
CA THR A 91 -20.20 3.10 21.17
C THR A 91 -18.95 2.63 21.93
N ASP A 92 -17.77 2.65 21.29
CA ASP A 92 -16.49 2.33 21.97
C ASP A 92 -16.08 3.46 22.92
N ALA A 93 -16.32 4.73 22.58
CA ALA A 93 -16.01 5.88 23.43
C ALA A 93 -16.92 6.00 24.67
N GLN A 94 -18.03 5.26 24.71
CA GLN A 94 -18.92 5.17 25.88
C GLN A 94 -18.53 4.06 26.88
N ARG A 95 -17.45 3.32 26.65
CA ARG A 95 -16.87 2.33 27.58
C ARG A 95 -15.53 2.80 28.13
#